data_AF-A0A1B6H7F5-F1
#
_entry.id   AF-A0A1B6H7F5-F1
#
_cell.length_a   1.000
_cell.length_b   1.000
_cell.length_c   1.000
_cell.angle_alpha   90.00
_cell.angle_beta   90.00
_cell.angle_gamma   90.00
#
_symmetry.space_group_name_H-M   'P 1'
#
loop_
_entity.id
_entity.type
_entity.pdbx_description
1 polymer ?
#
loop_
_entity_poly.entity_id
_entity_poly.type
_entity_poly.pdbx_seq_one_letter_code
_entity_poly.pdbx_strand_id
1 'polypeptide(L)'
;LGAARWQCDSVLTMLPWIQIIFVLYFSGDASSLKGLRLAIPEAVRSGEMVRLACNYDLEGAFLYSIKWYREDEEFYRYLPKEAPPTRVFPLPGVHVDVSTSDERIVTLLNVDRRSTGTFKCEVSADAPLFHTEIQSAMLRVVDVPVGEPEIATEKLRYA
;
A
#
# COMPACT_ATOMS: atom_id res chain seq x y z
N LEU A 1 -80.86 19.24 -21.43
CA LEU A 1 -79.58 18.60 -21.85
C LEU A 1 -78.53 18.98 -20.82
N GLY A 2 -78.41 18.19 -19.77
CA GLY A 2 -77.39 18.36 -18.73
C GLY A 2 -76.42 17.21 -18.76
N ALA A 3 -75.13 17.50 -18.62
CA ALA A 3 -74.15 16.68 -17.92
C ALA A 3 -72.89 17.55 -17.75
N ALA A 4 -72.44 17.65 -16.50
CA ALA A 4 -71.30 18.45 -16.08
C ALA A 4 -70.04 17.59 -15.99
N ARG A 5 -68.88 18.24 -16.20
CA ARG A 5 -67.61 18.02 -15.45
C ARG A 5 -66.88 16.70 -15.82
N TRP A 6 -65.54 16.57 -15.86
CA TRP A 6 -64.49 17.00 -14.96
C TRP A 6 -63.13 16.99 -15.68
N GLN A 7 -62.24 17.94 -15.33
CA GLN A 7 -60.82 17.95 -15.65
C GLN A 7 -60.14 16.60 -15.37
N CYS A 8 -59.28 16.15 -16.30
CA CYS A 8 -58.35 15.05 -16.09
C CYS A 8 -56.90 15.56 -16.12
N ASP A 9 -56.61 16.61 -15.35
CA ASP A 9 -55.25 17.11 -15.10
C ASP A 9 -54.67 16.42 -13.86
N SER A 10 -54.40 15.11 -13.94
CA SER A 10 -53.86 14.39 -12.76
C SER A 10 -52.86 13.29 -13.06
N VAL A 11 -52.46 13.06 -14.32
CA VAL A 11 -51.55 11.95 -14.67
C VAL A 11 -50.11 12.42 -14.90
N LEU A 12 -49.87 13.73 -15.11
CA LEU A 12 -48.56 14.23 -15.53
C LEU A 12 -47.59 14.61 -14.39
N THR A 13 -48.00 14.51 -13.12
CA THR A 13 -47.17 14.94 -11.96
C THR A 13 -46.43 13.79 -11.26
N MET A 14 -46.67 12.53 -11.61
CA MET A 14 -46.11 11.35 -10.93
C MET A 14 -44.87 10.74 -11.62
N LEU A 15 -44.54 11.19 -12.83
CA LEU A 15 -43.36 10.75 -13.59
C LEU A 15 -42.00 11.16 -13.00
N PRO A 16 -41.82 12.32 -12.33
CA PRO A 16 -40.50 12.67 -11.80
C PRO A 16 -40.13 11.82 -10.57
N TRP A 17 -41.09 11.27 -9.85
CA TRP A 17 -40.85 10.56 -8.59
C TRP A 17 -40.39 9.12 -8.85
N ILE A 18 -40.91 8.48 -9.90
CA ILE A 18 -40.46 7.16 -10.37
C ILE A 18 -39.02 7.24 -10.89
N GLN A 19 -38.66 8.32 -11.60
CA GLN A 19 -37.29 8.58 -12.05
C GLN A 19 -36.34 8.81 -10.86
N ILE A 20 -36.76 9.55 -9.83
CA ILE A 20 -35.97 9.76 -8.60
C ILE A 20 -35.75 8.45 -7.84
N ILE A 21 -36.78 7.61 -7.71
CA ILE A 21 -36.66 6.29 -7.05
C ILE A 21 -35.70 5.38 -7.83
N PHE A 22 -35.74 5.41 -9.18
CA PHE A 22 -34.83 4.63 -10.02
C PHE A 22 -33.36 5.08 -9.88
N VAL A 23 -33.11 6.38 -9.74
CA VAL A 23 -31.77 6.93 -9.48
C VAL A 23 -31.26 6.57 -8.08
N LEU A 24 -32.13 6.60 -7.07
CA LEU A 24 -31.78 6.22 -5.69
C LEU A 24 -31.56 4.71 -5.52
N TYR A 25 -32.19 3.88 -6.35
CA TYR A 25 -32.03 2.42 -6.32
C TYR A 25 -30.72 1.95 -6.97
N PHE A 26 -30.05 2.82 -7.73
CA PHE A 26 -28.83 2.53 -8.50
C PHE A 26 -27.55 3.11 -7.88
N SER A 27 -27.54 3.41 -6.59
CA SER A 27 -26.28 3.59 -5.86
C SER A 27 -25.63 2.22 -5.63
N GLY A 28 -25.05 1.65 -6.68
CA GLY A 28 -24.18 0.49 -6.54
C GLY A 28 -22.95 0.89 -5.73
N ASP A 29 -22.61 0.09 -4.71
CA ASP A 29 -21.38 0.24 -3.94
C ASP A 29 -20.18 0.29 -4.89
N ALA A 30 -19.54 1.45 -4.97
CA ALA A 30 -18.27 1.62 -5.66
C ALA A 30 -17.16 1.01 -4.79
N SER A 31 -17.01 -0.31 -4.85
CA SER A 31 -15.80 -0.98 -4.36
C SER A 31 -14.65 -0.61 -5.31
N SER A 32 -13.89 0.42 -4.96
CA SER A 32 -12.70 0.83 -5.71
C SER A 32 -11.65 -0.28 -5.72
N LEU A 33 -11.00 -0.46 -6.88
CA LEU A 33 -9.98 -1.47 -7.21
C LEU A 33 -8.96 -1.65 -6.06
N LYS A 34 -8.76 -2.89 -5.59
CA LYS A 34 -7.75 -3.19 -4.56
C LYS A 34 -6.36 -3.29 -5.19
N GLY A 35 -5.80 -2.15 -5.60
CA GLY A 35 -4.43 -2.05 -6.11
C GLY A 35 -3.37 -2.32 -5.04
N LEU A 36 -2.11 -2.43 -5.49
CA LEU A 36 -0.92 -2.68 -4.69
C LEU A 36 -0.83 -1.78 -3.44
N ARG A 37 -0.56 -2.37 -2.27
CA ARG A 37 -0.41 -1.66 -0.98
C ARG A 37 0.87 -2.09 -0.26
N LEU A 38 1.63 -1.09 0.19
CA LEU A 38 2.82 -1.27 1.00
C LEU A 38 2.50 -1.06 2.48
N ALA A 39 2.95 -2.00 3.32
CA ALA A 39 2.92 -1.90 4.77
C ALA A 39 4.37 -1.92 5.28
N ILE A 40 4.89 -0.73 5.56
CA ILE A 40 6.22 -0.48 6.10
C ILE A 40 6.07 0.42 7.32
N PRO A 41 6.69 0.10 8.47
CA PRO A 41 6.63 0.98 9.63
C PRO A 41 7.36 2.30 9.36
N GLU A 42 6.78 3.40 9.83
CA GLU A 42 7.35 4.74 9.65
C GLU A 42 8.70 4.89 10.36
N ALA A 43 8.83 4.29 11.56
CA ALA A 43 10.07 4.31 12.34
C ALA A 43 10.36 2.97 13.01
N VAL A 44 11.64 2.56 13.00
CA VAL A 44 12.14 1.35 13.67
C VAL A 44 13.42 1.68 14.42
N ARG A 45 13.69 1.00 15.54
CA ARG A 45 14.93 1.22 16.28
C ARG A 45 16.08 0.48 15.62
N SER A 46 17.26 1.10 15.67
CA SER A 46 18.50 0.47 15.24
C SER A 46 18.75 -0.84 16.02
N GLY A 47 19.18 -1.88 15.31
CA GLY A 47 19.40 -3.23 15.82
C GLY A 47 18.19 -4.17 15.75
N GLU A 48 16.99 -3.66 15.46
CA GLU A 48 15.78 -4.49 15.38
C GLU A 48 15.63 -5.17 14.01
N MET A 49 14.65 -6.09 13.93
CA MET A 49 14.18 -6.64 12.65
C MET A 49 12.97 -5.85 12.16
N VAL A 50 12.81 -5.74 10.84
CA VAL A 50 11.65 -5.09 10.22
C VAL A 50 11.05 -5.99 9.15
N ARG A 51 9.72 -6.01 9.04
CA ARG A 51 8.99 -6.73 8.00
C ARG A 51 8.39 -5.72 7.02
N LEU A 52 8.79 -5.83 5.76
CA LEU A 52 8.25 -5.05 4.66
C LEU A 52 7.18 -5.89 3.96
N ALA A 53 5.92 -5.46 4.03
CA ALA A 53 4.81 -6.22 3.44
C ALA A 53 4.29 -5.54 2.16
N CYS A 54 4.10 -6.34 1.12
CA CYS A 54 3.61 -5.94 -0.18
C CYS A 54 2.35 -6.74 -0.49
N ASN A 55 1.19 -6.09 -0.32
CA ASN A 55 -0.11 -6.68 -0.53
C ASN A 55 -0.63 -6.29 -1.91
N TYR A 56 -0.85 -7.29 -2.77
CA TYR A 56 -1.37 -7.11 -4.12
C TYR A 56 -2.55 -8.04 -4.40
N ASP A 57 -3.40 -7.61 -5.33
CA ASP A 57 -4.44 -8.38 -6.00
C ASP A 57 -4.09 -8.44 -7.50
N LEU A 58 -4.02 -9.63 -8.07
CA LEU A 58 -3.65 -9.83 -9.48
C LEU A 58 -4.86 -9.92 -10.40
N GLU A 59 -6.07 -9.70 -9.89
CA GLU A 59 -7.33 -9.71 -10.66
C GLU A 59 -7.54 -11.01 -11.46
N GLY A 60 -7.10 -12.14 -10.88
CA GLY A 60 -7.19 -13.45 -11.50
C GLY A 60 -6.04 -13.83 -12.44
N ALA A 61 -5.03 -12.97 -12.63
CA ALA A 61 -3.79 -13.34 -13.30
C ALA A 61 -2.82 -14.09 -12.37
N PHE A 62 -1.82 -14.74 -12.96
CA PHE A 62 -0.73 -15.38 -12.21
C PHE A 62 0.37 -14.40 -11.88
N LEU A 63 1.14 -14.68 -10.84
CA LEU A 63 2.31 -13.87 -10.48
C LEU A 63 3.47 -14.19 -11.43
N TYR A 64 4.05 -13.18 -12.07
CA TYR A 64 5.29 -13.32 -12.80
C TYR A 64 6.50 -13.07 -11.90
N SER A 65 6.53 -11.92 -11.20
CA SER A 65 7.64 -11.57 -10.31
C SER A 65 7.27 -10.57 -9.23
N ILE A 66 7.96 -10.65 -8.10
CA ILE A 66 8.01 -9.60 -7.07
C ILE A 66 9.45 -9.12 -6.97
N LYS A 67 9.66 -7.81 -6.96
CA LYS A 67 10.98 -7.22 -6.74
C LYS A 67 10.89 -6.14 -5.69
N TRP A 68 11.91 -6.08 -4.85
CA TRP A 68 12.07 -5.05 -3.85
C TRP A 68 13.31 -4.22 -4.11
N TYR A 69 13.13 -2.93 -4.00
CA TYR A 69 14.15 -1.91 -4.18
C TYR A 69 14.28 -1.07 -2.93
N ARG A 70 15.49 -0.61 -2.62
CA ARG A 70 15.69 0.57 -1.77
C ARG A 70 16.24 1.66 -2.67
N GLU A 71 15.52 2.76 -2.75
CA GLU A 71 15.66 3.78 -3.78
C GLU A 71 15.54 3.12 -5.17
N ASP A 72 16.64 2.95 -5.89
CA ASP A 72 16.66 2.37 -7.25
C ASP A 72 17.50 1.09 -7.33
N GLU A 73 17.98 0.56 -6.20
CA GLU A 73 18.79 -0.65 -6.13
C GLU A 73 17.95 -1.85 -5.69
N GLU A 74 17.88 -2.88 -6.54
CA GLU A 74 17.22 -4.15 -6.25
C GLU A 74 18.00 -4.90 -5.16
N PHE A 75 17.30 -5.38 -4.13
CA PHE A 75 17.92 -6.18 -3.06
C PHE A 75 17.25 -7.54 -2.84
N TYR A 76 16.01 -7.72 -3.32
CA TYR A 76 15.29 -8.97 -3.22
C TYR A 76 14.38 -9.20 -4.43
N ARG A 77 14.32 -10.43 -4.91
CA ARG A 77 13.46 -10.85 -6.01
C ARG A 77 12.86 -12.23 -5.75
N TYR A 78 11.57 -12.36 -6.05
CA TYR A 78 10.84 -13.62 -6.04
C TYR A 78 10.26 -13.93 -7.43
N LEU A 79 10.57 -15.12 -7.95
CA LEU A 79 10.17 -15.64 -9.25
C LEU A 79 9.59 -17.05 -9.05
N PRO A 80 8.25 -17.21 -9.03
CA PRO A 80 7.59 -18.49 -8.72
C PRO A 80 8.01 -19.65 -9.65
N LYS A 81 8.42 -19.34 -10.88
CA LYS A 81 8.78 -20.30 -11.92
C LYS A 81 10.24 -20.73 -11.89
N GLU A 82 11.06 -20.18 -10.99
CA GLU A 82 12.48 -20.50 -10.86
C GLU A 82 12.80 -21.41 -9.67
N ALA A 83 13.94 -22.09 -9.74
CA ALA A 83 14.49 -22.89 -8.66
C ALA A 83 15.95 -22.45 -8.38
N PRO A 84 16.24 -21.78 -7.25
CA PRO A 84 15.31 -21.35 -6.21
C PRO A 84 14.42 -20.18 -6.65
N PRO A 85 13.22 -20.01 -6.06
CA PRO A 85 12.31 -18.92 -6.43
C PRO A 85 12.80 -17.56 -5.92
N THR A 86 13.64 -17.54 -4.88
CA THR A 86 14.11 -16.30 -4.25
C THR A 86 15.56 -16.02 -4.61
N ARG A 87 15.86 -14.75 -4.92
CA ARG A 87 17.22 -14.23 -5.11
C ARG A 87 17.42 -12.96 -4.28
N VAL A 88 18.56 -12.86 -3.62
CA VAL A 88 18.95 -11.70 -2.80
C VAL A 88 20.18 -11.04 -3.43
N PHE A 89 20.14 -9.72 -3.53
CA PHE A 89 21.26 -8.92 -4.04
C PHE A 89 21.89 -8.13 -2.89
N PRO A 90 23.21 -8.18 -2.72
CA PRO A 90 23.88 -7.44 -1.64
C PRO A 90 23.66 -5.94 -1.79
N LEU A 91 23.13 -5.31 -0.75
CA LEU A 91 22.94 -3.87 -0.68
C LEU A 91 23.40 -3.35 0.69
N PRO A 92 24.29 -2.35 0.78
CA PRO A 92 24.83 -1.92 2.06
C PRO A 92 23.75 -1.39 3.01
N GLY A 93 23.71 -1.92 4.24
CA GLY A 93 22.69 -1.59 5.24
C GLY A 93 21.36 -2.34 5.04
N VAL A 94 21.30 -3.34 4.16
CA VAL A 94 20.12 -4.20 3.98
C VAL A 94 20.55 -5.65 4.13
N HIS A 95 20.01 -6.33 5.15
CA HIS A 95 20.31 -7.73 5.44
C HIS A 95 19.01 -8.53 5.44
N VAL A 96 18.74 -9.24 4.35
CA VAL A 96 17.49 -10.01 4.21
C VAL A 96 17.59 -11.34 4.94
N ASP A 97 16.58 -11.67 5.75
CA ASP A 97 16.35 -13.02 6.26
C ASP A 97 15.52 -13.82 5.26
N VAL A 98 16.18 -14.68 4.47
CA VAL A 98 15.50 -15.52 3.47
C VAL A 98 14.58 -16.55 4.12
N SER A 99 14.83 -16.97 5.36
CA SER A 99 14.03 -18.00 6.03
C SER A 99 12.62 -17.50 6.42
N THR A 100 12.47 -16.19 6.58
CA THR A 100 11.21 -15.52 6.92
C THR A 100 10.77 -14.52 5.85
N SER A 101 11.28 -14.68 4.61
CA SER A 101 10.91 -13.84 3.47
C SER A 101 10.31 -14.66 2.34
N ASP A 102 9.24 -14.15 1.73
CA ASP A 102 8.43 -14.83 0.73
C ASP A 102 7.92 -13.83 -0.34
N GLU A 103 6.90 -14.21 -1.10
CA GLU A 103 6.35 -13.39 -2.19
C GLU A 103 5.55 -12.16 -1.72
N ARG A 104 5.30 -12.01 -0.41
CA ARG A 104 4.55 -10.88 0.15
C ARG A 104 5.33 -10.13 1.21
N ILE A 105 6.16 -10.80 1.97
CA ILE A 105 6.87 -10.24 3.11
C ILE A 105 8.37 -10.40 2.92
N VAL A 106 9.12 -9.31 3.09
CA VAL A 106 10.58 -9.35 3.17
C VAL A 106 11.01 -8.88 4.55
N THR A 107 11.77 -9.72 5.25
CA THR A 107 12.27 -9.44 6.59
C THR A 107 13.71 -8.94 6.50
N LEU A 108 13.99 -7.76 7.05
CA LEU A 108 15.35 -7.25 7.21
C LEU A 108 15.80 -7.41 8.67
N LEU A 109 17.04 -7.83 8.86
CA LEU A 109 17.66 -8.03 10.18
C LEU A 109 18.63 -6.90 10.51
N ASN A 110 18.75 -6.61 11.81
CA ASN A 110 19.75 -5.69 12.36
C ASN A 110 19.82 -4.37 11.58
N VAL A 111 18.66 -3.73 11.41
CA VAL A 111 18.58 -2.47 10.66
C VAL A 111 19.35 -1.37 11.39
N ASP A 112 20.01 -0.50 10.64
CA ASP A 112 20.78 0.62 11.19
C ASP A 112 20.39 1.93 10.48
N ARG A 113 21.04 3.04 10.83
CA ARG A 113 20.77 4.33 10.17
C ARG A 113 20.94 4.28 8.65
N ARG A 114 21.82 3.43 8.12
CA ARG A 114 22.08 3.27 6.68
C ARG A 114 20.95 2.48 6.00
N SER A 115 20.16 1.72 6.75
CA SER A 115 18.94 1.07 6.24
C SER A 115 17.81 2.07 5.94
N THR A 116 17.88 3.31 6.46
CA THR A 116 16.89 4.36 6.19
C THR A 116 16.82 4.67 4.70
N GLY A 117 15.61 4.75 4.15
CA GLY A 117 15.38 5.09 2.75
C GLY A 117 13.97 4.74 2.28
N THR A 118 13.71 5.04 1.01
CA THR A 118 12.46 4.72 0.33
C THR A 118 12.52 3.29 -0.18
N PHE A 119 11.66 2.42 0.32
CA PHE A 119 11.53 1.05 -0.16
C PHE A 119 10.40 0.97 -1.18
N LYS A 120 10.64 0.26 -2.28
CA LYS A 120 9.68 0.06 -3.36
C LYS A 120 9.42 -1.43 -3.57
N CYS A 121 8.17 -1.80 -3.75
CA CYS A 121 7.79 -3.13 -4.23
C CYS A 121 7.22 -3.00 -5.64
N GLU A 122 7.76 -3.79 -6.55
CA GLU A 122 7.28 -3.97 -7.92
C GLU A 122 6.64 -5.35 -8.03
N VAL A 123 5.38 -5.40 -8.47
CA VAL A 123 4.61 -6.62 -8.70
C VAL A 123 4.24 -6.70 -10.16
N SER A 124 4.69 -7.76 -10.82
CA SER A 124 4.36 -8.03 -12.23
C SER A 124 3.47 -9.25 -12.33
N ALA A 125 2.31 -9.07 -12.98
CA ALA A 125 1.42 -10.16 -13.36
C ALA A 125 1.92 -10.85 -14.63
N ASP A 126 1.61 -12.13 -14.76
CA ASP A 126 1.81 -12.94 -15.96
C ASP A 126 0.58 -12.88 -16.87
N ALA A 127 0.55 -13.72 -17.90
CA ALA A 127 -0.61 -13.95 -18.73
C ALA A 127 -1.88 -14.16 -17.88
N PRO A 128 -3.03 -13.56 -18.26
CA PRO A 128 -3.28 -12.81 -19.50
C PRO A 128 -3.05 -11.30 -19.40
N LEU A 129 -2.84 -10.75 -18.20
CA LEU A 129 -2.91 -9.30 -17.97
C LEU A 129 -1.58 -8.58 -18.19
N PHE A 130 -0.45 -9.21 -17.85
CA PHE A 130 0.90 -8.66 -18.03
C PHE A 130 1.12 -7.24 -17.45
N HIS A 131 0.29 -6.80 -16.51
CA HIS A 131 0.43 -5.49 -15.89
C HIS A 131 1.52 -5.52 -14.82
N THR A 132 2.10 -4.35 -14.52
CA THR A 132 3.08 -4.18 -13.44
C THR A 132 2.67 -2.97 -12.60
N GLU A 133 2.65 -3.15 -11.29
CA GLU A 133 2.39 -2.08 -10.33
C GLU A 133 3.61 -1.88 -9.42
N ILE A 134 3.87 -0.62 -9.06
CA ILE A 134 4.96 -0.25 -8.16
C ILE A 134 4.41 0.68 -7.08
N GLN A 135 4.75 0.38 -5.82
CA GLN A 135 4.44 1.23 -4.68
C GLN A 135 5.66 1.46 -3.82
N SER A 136 5.73 2.63 -3.20
CA SER A 136 6.89 3.08 -2.42
C SER A 136 6.47 3.58 -1.04
N ALA A 137 7.28 3.32 -0.01
CA ALA A 137 7.12 3.91 1.31
C ALA A 137 8.48 4.14 1.99
N MET A 138 8.56 5.19 2.81
CA MET A 138 9.77 5.56 3.54
C MET A 138 9.89 4.74 4.83
N LEU A 139 11.07 4.15 5.07
CA LEU A 139 11.46 3.56 6.35
C LEU A 139 12.49 4.47 7.02
N ARG A 140 12.23 4.89 8.26
CA ARG A 140 13.20 5.62 9.09
C ARG A 140 13.75 4.75 10.21
N VAL A 141 15.07 4.62 10.28
CA VAL A 141 15.72 3.92 11.40
C VAL A 141 16.32 4.94 12.36
N VAL A 142 15.96 4.82 13.64
CA VAL A 142 16.35 5.77 14.69
C VAL A 142 17.16 5.08 15.78
N ASP A 143 18.19 5.76 16.29
CA ASP A 143 18.81 5.37 17.55
C ASP A 143 18.11 6.11 18.68
N VAL A 144 17.58 5.36 19.64
CA VAL A 144 17.04 5.95 20.87
C VAL A 144 18.18 6.06 21.87
N PRO A 145 18.50 7.27 22.39
CA PRO A 145 19.53 7.43 23.40
C PRO A 145 19.15 6.69 24.69
N VAL A 146 20.17 6.19 25.40
CA VAL A 146 19.98 5.51 26.68
C VAL A 146 19.90 6.57 27.78
N GLY A 147 18.68 6.91 28.21
CA GLY A 147 18.44 7.81 29.34
C GLY A 147 17.52 8.98 29.01
N GLU A 148 17.17 9.74 30.05
CA GLU A 148 16.40 10.98 29.90
C GLU A 148 17.27 12.06 29.27
N PRO A 149 16.70 12.94 28.42
CA PRO A 149 17.45 14.05 27.86
C PRO A 149 17.84 15.04 28.97
N GLU A 150 19.13 15.34 29.09
CA GLU A 150 19.60 16.43 29.96
C GLU A 150 19.32 17.78 29.29
N ILE A 151 18.39 18.56 29.85
CA ILE A 151 18.10 19.92 29.40
C ILE A 151 19.01 20.88 30.15
N ALA A 152 20.00 21.44 29.46
CA ALA A 152 20.84 22.52 29.98
C ALA A 152 20.43 23.86 29.35
N THR A 153 20.17 24.87 30.17
CA THR A 153 19.96 26.25 29.71
C THR A 153 21.28 26.98 29.56
N GLU A 154 21.55 27.54 28.37
CA GLU A 154 22.81 28.25 28.07
C GLU A 154 22.97 29.58 28.86
N LYS A 155 21.86 30.21 29.27
CA LYS A 155 21.88 31.42 30.08
C LYS A 155 20.67 31.47 31.02
N LEU A 156 20.93 31.63 32.32
CA LEU A 156 19.87 31.75 33.33
C LEU A 156 19.21 33.14 33.33
N ARG A 157 19.93 34.19 32.88
CA ARG A 157 19.39 35.56 32.66
C ARG A 157 20.19 36.33 31.61
N TYR A 158 19.50 37.10 30.78
CA TYR A 158 20.11 38.14 29.94
C TYR A 158 20.26 39.42 30.76
N ALA A 159 21.44 40.03 30.71
CA ALA A 159 21.79 41.29 31.37
C ALA A 159 21.62 42.45 30.37
#